data_AF-A0A6J4PVZ5-F1
#
_entry.id   AF-A0A6J4PVZ5-F1
#
_cell.length_a   1.000
_cell.length_b   1.000
_cell.length_c   1.000
_cell.angle_alpha   90.00
_cell.angle_beta   90.00
_cell.angle_gamma   90.00
#
_symmetry.space_group_name_H-M   'P 1'
#
loop_
_entity.id
_entity.type
_entity.pdbx_description
1 polymer ?
#
loop_
_entity_poly.entity_id
_entity_poly.type
_entity_poly.pdbx_seq_one_letter_code
_entity_poly.pdbx_strand_id
1 'polypeptide(L)'
;MPVRTPEPLRTVGLLLSLLPRRPYESLDRAAGYADLGLERLCGTPPAYETATWEEALRDVDGPPGRVWEILQEPALAEIEERTRRLLEEIRAEDTFSRRWAADSLFARLNYLACRLLEPEAVVETGVAYGVSSAFILRALDENGRGTLHSVDLPPLRRGYERLWGVAVPDGLRDGWQLHRGSSGRILPGLLRRSGPVDLFAHDSLHTRRNMRREFEAVWPNLRRGGILLADDVERNLAFADLRQKAPALWRVVRDRERTPLHGKAAPVVFGVAVK
;
A
#
# COMPACT_ATOMS: atom_id res chain seq x y z
N MET A 1 -0.23 -9.66 -19.76
CA MET A 1 -0.31 -8.80 -20.97
C MET A 1 0.78 -7.75 -20.89
N PRO A 2 1.50 -7.46 -21.97
CA PRO A 2 2.63 -6.54 -21.91
C PRO A 2 2.14 -5.15 -21.52
N VAL A 3 2.83 -4.59 -20.53
CA VAL A 3 2.56 -3.30 -19.90
C VAL A 3 2.78 -2.20 -20.94
N ARG A 4 1.71 -1.61 -21.50
CA ARG A 4 1.84 -0.33 -22.21
C ARG A 4 2.29 0.72 -21.20
N THR A 5 3.56 1.13 -21.28
CA THR A 5 4.07 2.34 -20.64
C THR A 5 3.38 3.56 -21.25
N PRO A 6 3.13 4.64 -20.48
CA PRO A 6 2.74 5.89 -21.10
C PRO A 6 3.81 6.29 -22.14
N GLU A 7 3.39 6.82 -23.29
CA GLU A 7 4.31 7.26 -24.34
C GLU A 7 5.37 8.19 -23.72
N PRO A 8 6.68 7.92 -23.88
CA PRO A 8 7.75 8.68 -23.21
C PRO A 8 7.62 10.19 -23.45
N LEU A 9 7.23 10.59 -24.67
CA LEU A 9 7.04 11.98 -25.08
C LEU A 9 5.89 12.67 -24.32
N ARG A 10 4.78 11.97 -24.05
CA ARG A 10 3.66 12.54 -23.28
C ARG A 10 4.04 12.73 -21.81
N THR A 11 4.83 11.80 -21.25
CA THR A 11 5.30 11.88 -19.86
C THR A 11 6.25 13.07 -19.67
N VAL A 12 7.19 13.28 -20.61
CA VAL A 12 8.10 14.43 -20.59
C VAL A 12 7.33 15.75 -20.70
N GLY A 13 6.37 15.85 -21.63
CA GLY A 13 5.54 17.05 -21.79
C GLY A 13 4.75 17.40 -20.51
N LEU A 14 4.18 16.40 -19.84
CA LEU A 14 3.48 16.62 -18.56
C LEU A 14 4.43 17.05 -17.44
N LEU A 15 5.62 16.44 -17.33
CA LEU A 15 6.64 16.83 -16.33
C LEU A 15 7.11 18.27 -16.52
N LEU A 16 7.37 18.67 -17.77
CA LEU A 16 7.75 20.04 -18.11
C LEU A 16 6.64 21.04 -17.77
N SER A 17 5.37 20.68 -18.02
CA SER A 17 4.24 21.55 -17.65
C SER A 17 4.02 21.69 -16.13
N LEU A 18 4.45 20.70 -15.34
CA LEU A 18 4.40 20.76 -13.87
C LEU A 18 5.53 21.57 -13.27
N LEU A 19 6.69 21.66 -13.92
CA LEU A 19 7.90 22.25 -13.35
C LEU A 19 7.71 23.68 -12.81
N PRO A 20 6.99 24.59 -13.49
CA PRO A 20 6.78 25.95 -12.97
C PRO A 20 5.84 26.00 -11.77
N ARG A 21 4.94 25.02 -11.63
CA ARG A 21 3.86 25.02 -10.61
C ARG A 21 4.20 24.19 -9.37
N ARG A 22 4.91 23.08 -9.57
CA ARG A 22 5.29 22.11 -8.52
C ARG A 22 6.69 21.53 -8.81
N PRO A 23 7.75 22.35 -8.71
CA PRO A 23 9.11 21.94 -9.12
C PRO A 23 9.61 20.71 -8.35
N TYR A 24 9.33 20.67 -7.05
CA TYR A 24 9.67 19.57 -6.18
C TYR A 24 8.93 18.26 -6.53
N GLU A 25 7.68 18.32 -7.02
CA GLU A 25 6.95 17.15 -7.51
C GLU A 25 7.53 16.66 -8.83
N SER A 26 7.89 17.56 -9.75
CA SER A 26 8.54 17.20 -11.01
C SER A 26 9.87 16.48 -10.78
N LEU A 27 10.70 16.96 -9.84
CA LEU A 27 11.97 16.32 -9.48
C LEU A 27 11.75 14.92 -8.89
N ASP A 28 10.80 14.77 -7.97
CA ASP A 28 10.50 13.45 -7.36
C ASP A 28 10.04 12.44 -8.42
N ARG A 29 9.18 12.88 -9.35
CA ARG A 29 8.71 12.01 -10.45
C ARG A 29 9.85 11.62 -11.39
N ALA A 30 10.71 12.58 -11.76
CA ALA A 30 11.86 12.30 -12.61
C ALA A 30 12.81 11.29 -11.95
N ALA A 31 13.08 11.44 -10.65
CA ALA A 31 13.88 10.50 -9.88
C ALA A 31 13.24 9.10 -9.84
N GLY A 32 11.93 9.00 -9.57
CA GLY A 32 11.23 7.72 -9.56
C GLY A 32 11.21 7.03 -10.93
N TYR A 33 11.05 7.76 -12.02
CA TYR A 33 11.15 7.20 -13.38
C TYR A 33 12.57 6.74 -13.72
N ALA A 34 13.59 7.46 -13.26
CA ALA A 34 14.98 7.05 -13.44
C ALA A 34 15.28 5.75 -12.67
N ASP A 35 14.84 5.66 -11.41
CA ASP A 35 15.00 4.44 -10.60
C ASP A 35 14.30 3.24 -11.26
N LEU A 36 13.06 3.41 -11.76
CA LEU A 36 12.36 2.37 -12.53
C LEU A 36 13.10 1.95 -13.79
N GLY A 37 13.72 2.90 -14.50
CA GLY A 37 14.52 2.63 -15.69
C GLY A 37 15.76 1.80 -15.38
N LEU A 38 16.48 2.16 -14.31
CA LEU A 38 17.68 1.45 -13.86
C LEU A 38 17.36 0.01 -13.45
N GLU A 39 16.27 -0.22 -12.71
CA GLU A 39 15.91 -1.56 -12.26
C GLU A 39 15.51 -2.50 -13.40
N ARG A 40 14.89 -1.99 -14.46
CA ARG A 40 14.59 -2.79 -15.65
C ARG A 40 15.85 -3.29 -16.36
N LEU A 41 16.96 -2.56 -16.25
CA LEU A 41 18.23 -2.90 -16.89
C LEU A 41 19.09 -3.85 -16.05
N CYS A 42 18.95 -3.80 -14.72
CA CYS A 42 19.88 -4.45 -13.79
C CYS A 42 19.22 -5.41 -12.78
N GLY A 43 17.89 -5.55 -12.80
CA GLY A 43 17.15 -6.34 -11.82
C GLY A 43 17.26 -7.84 -12.05
N THR A 44 17.70 -8.58 -11.03
CA THR A 44 17.48 -10.02 -10.96
C THR A 44 16.20 -10.27 -10.14
N PRO A 45 15.25 -11.10 -10.62
CA PRO A 45 14.08 -11.44 -9.83
C PRO A 45 14.52 -12.08 -8.50
N PRO A 46 14.08 -11.57 -7.35
CA PRO A 46 14.38 -12.17 -6.06
C PRO A 46 13.73 -13.55 -5.95
N ALA A 47 14.41 -14.47 -5.28
CA ALA A 47 13.83 -15.74 -4.85
C ALA A 47 13.48 -15.64 -3.37
N TYR A 48 12.19 -15.69 -3.05
CA TYR A 48 11.68 -15.72 -1.69
C TYR A 48 11.19 -17.12 -1.34
N GLU A 49 11.46 -17.56 -0.12
CA GLU A 49 10.66 -18.61 0.50
C GLU A 49 9.28 -18.01 0.81
N THR A 50 8.24 -18.67 0.32
CA THR A 50 6.87 -18.15 0.38
C THR A 50 5.95 -19.09 1.15
N ALA A 51 5.04 -18.51 1.94
CA ALA A 51 3.91 -19.21 2.55
C ALA A 51 2.60 -18.86 1.80
N THR A 52 1.60 -19.72 1.93
CA THR A 52 0.22 -19.42 1.51
C THR A 52 -0.45 -18.44 2.48
N TRP A 53 -1.57 -17.85 2.05
CA TRP A 53 -2.40 -16.99 2.91
C TRP A 53 -2.85 -17.73 4.17
N GLU A 54 -3.36 -18.95 4.03
CA GLU A 54 -3.81 -19.73 5.18
C GLU A 54 -2.66 -20.09 6.14
N GLU A 55 -1.45 -20.33 5.65
CA GLU A 55 -0.27 -20.53 6.51
C GLU A 55 0.12 -19.24 7.24
N ALA A 56 0.15 -18.11 6.54
CA ALA A 56 0.45 -16.81 7.14
C ALA A 56 -0.54 -16.43 8.24
N LEU A 57 -1.83 -16.74 8.06
CA LEU A 57 -2.85 -16.50 9.08
C LEU A 57 -2.66 -17.33 10.35
N ARG A 58 -2.03 -18.51 10.27
CA ARG A 58 -1.70 -19.33 11.45
C ARG A 58 -0.49 -18.79 12.21
N ASP A 59 0.43 -18.15 11.49
CA ASP A 59 1.66 -17.56 12.06
C ASP A 59 1.39 -16.20 12.75
N VAL A 60 0.26 -15.54 12.43
CA VAL A 60 -0.16 -14.32 13.12
C VAL A 60 -0.75 -14.70 14.48
N ASP A 61 0.08 -14.50 15.51
CA ASP A 61 -0.18 -14.85 16.91
C ASP A 61 -1.44 -14.15 17.44
N GLY A 62 -2.53 -14.91 17.51
CA GLY A 62 -3.82 -14.51 18.06
C GLY A 62 -4.55 -15.72 18.61
N PRO A 63 -5.54 -15.54 19.51
CA PRO A 63 -6.36 -16.66 19.97
C PRO A 63 -6.90 -17.43 18.76
N PRO A 64 -6.75 -18.77 18.71
CA PRO A 64 -7.27 -19.57 17.60
C PRO A 64 -8.79 -19.33 17.49
N GLY A 65 -9.21 -18.49 16.56
CA GLY A 65 -10.58 -17.97 16.50
C GLY A 65 -10.66 -16.50 16.11
N ARG A 66 -9.91 -15.61 16.78
CA ARG A 66 -10.03 -14.15 16.59
C ARG A 66 -9.73 -13.71 15.17
N VAL A 67 -8.71 -14.30 14.53
CA VAL A 67 -8.38 -14.00 13.12
C VAL A 67 -9.54 -14.34 12.19
N TRP A 68 -10.18 -15.49 12.41
CA TRP A 68 -11.29 -15.94 11.58
C TRP A 68 -12.56 -15.14 11.83
N GLU A 69 -12.84 -14.81 13.09
CA GLU A 69 -13.94 -13.91 13.48
C GLU A 69 -13.81 -12.55 12.78
N ILE A 70 -12.62 -11.94 12.80
CA ILE A 70 -12.35 -10.66 12.13
C ILE A 70 -12.59 -10.77 10.61
N LEU A 71 -12.10 -11.83 9.98
CA LEU A 71 -12.27 -12.03 8.54
C LEU A 71 -13.72 -12.35 8.13
N GLN A 72 -14.59 -12.61 9.10
CA GLN A 72 -16.03 -12.82 8.92
C GLN A 72 -16.88 -11.62 9.37
N GLU A 73 -16.26 -10.52 9.82
CA GLU A 73 -16.98 -9.33 10.26
C GLU A 73 -17.86 -8.77 9.12
N PRO A 74 -19.14 -8.44 9.38
CA PRO A 74 -20.01 -7.81 8.39
C PRO A 74 -19.40 -6.53 7.80
N ALA A 75 -18.69 -5.76 8.63
CA ALA A 75 -18.00 -4.54 8.24
C ALA A 75 -16.97 -4.75 7.11
N LEU A 76 -16.24 -5.87 7.14
CA LEU A 76 -15.31 -6.24 6.08
C LEU A 76 -16.06 -6.62 4.78
N ALA A 77 -17.12 -7.40 4.89
CA ALA A 77 -17.93 -7.79 3.73
C ALA A 77 -18.58 -6.58 3.05
N GLU A 78 -19.06 -5.60 3.83
CA GLU A 78 -19.65 -4.36 3.33
C GLU A 78 -18.63 -3.51 2.57
N ILE A 79 -17.43 -3.30 3.12
CA ILE A 79 -16.41 -2.48 2.45
C ILE A 79 -15.87 -3.16 1.20
N GLU A 80 -15.77 -4.49 1.18
CA GLU A 80 -15.42 -5.26 -0.02
C GLU A 80 -16.44 -5.08 -1.14
N GLU A 81 -17.73 -5.23 -0.83
CA GLU A 81 -18.79 -5.11 -1.82
C GLU A 81 -18.92 -3.68 -2.35
N ARG A 82 -18.83 -2.68 -1.46
CA ARG A 82 -18.79 -1.27 -1.85
C ARG A 82 -17.63 -0.98 -2.79
N THR A 83 -16.44 -1.48 -2.45
CA THR A 83 -15.22 -1.28 -3.25
C THR A 83 -15.33 -1.98 -4.61
N ARG A 84 -15.89 -3.19 -4.66
CA ARG A 84 -16.11 -3.92 -5.92
C ARG A 84 -17.00 -3.13 -6.89
N ARG A 85 -18.15 -2.64 -6.41
CA ARG A 85 -19.06 -1.81 -7.23
C ARG A 85 -18.38 -0.56 -7.75
N LEU A 86 -17.68 0.16 -6.88
CA LEU A 86 -16.95 1.37 -7.26
C LEU A 86 -15.88 1.08 -8.32
N LEU A 87 -15.09 0.02 -8.15
CA LEU A 87 -14.06 -0.34 -9.12
C LEU A 87 -14.65 -0.80 -10.45
N GLU A 88 -15.84 -1.40 -10.46
CA GLU A 88 -16.58 -1.71 -11.69
C GLU A 88 -17.04 -0.44 -12.41
N GLU A 89 -17.59 0.54 -11.69
CA GLU A 89 -17.98 1.85 -12.24
C GLU A 89 -16.77 2.59 -12.84
N ILE A 90 -15.67 2.69 -12.09
CA ILE A 90 -14.43 3.33 -12.58
C ILE A 90 -13.91 2.61 -13.83
N ARG A 91 -14.02 1.28 -13.91
CA ARG A 91 -13.57 0.51 -15.09
C ARG A 91 -14.44 0.73 -16.32
N ALA A 92 -15.72 1.04 -16.15
CA ALA A 92 -16.59 1.40 -17.27
C ALA A 92 -16.16 2.75 -17.89
N GLU A 93 -15.60 3.66 -17.08
CA GLU A 93 -15.19 4.99 -17.51
C GLU A 93 -13.69 5.11 -17.90
N ASP A 94 -12.81 4.31 -17.29
CA ASP A 94 -11.35 4.38 -17.46
C ASP A 94 -10.72 2.99 -17.71
N THR A 95 -10.35 2.72 -18.97
CA THR A 95 -9.76 1.43 -19.39
C THR A 95 -8.30 1.22 -18.95
N PHE A 96 -7.59 2.26 -18.48
CA PHE A 96 -6.22 2.14 -17.94
C PHE A 96 -6.19 1.73 -16.46
N SER A 97 -7.36 1.61 -15.82
CA SER A 97 -7.62 1.64 -14.38
C SER A 97 -7.11 0.44 -13.55
N ARG A 98 -6.78 -0.71 -14.14
CA ARG A 98 -6.48 -1.94 -13.37
C ARG A 98 -5.24 -1.87 -12.46
N ARG A 99 -4.31 -0.93 -12.71
CA ARG A 99 -2.98 -0.87 -12.06
C ARG A 99 -2.95 -0.11 -10.73
N TRP A 100 -4.09 0.47 -10.32
CA TRP A 100 -4.15 1.51 -9.28
C TRP A 100 -5.03 1.12 -8.10
N ALA A 101 -5.51 -0.13 -8.07
CA ALA A 101 -6.26 -0.70 -6.98
C ALA A 101 -5.42 -1.80 -6.34
N ALA A 102 -5.30 -1.75 -5.01
CA ALA A 102 -4.66 -2.78 -4.21
C ALA A 102 -5.35 -4.14 -4.42
N ASP A 103 -4.58 -5.21 -4.31
CA ASP A 103 -5.10 -6.57 -4.40
C ASP A 103 -5.99 -6.93 -3.19
N SER A 104 -6.98 -7.80 -3.40
CA SER A 104 -7.98 -8.10 -2.37
C SER A 104 -7.40 -8.69 -1.09
N LEU A 105 -6.38 -9.55 -1.20
CA LEU A 105 -5.73 -10.16 -0.04
C LEU A 105 -4.87 -9.14 0.73
N PHE A 106 -4.21 -8.20 0.04
CA PHE A 106 -3.48 -7.13 0.71
C PHE A 106 -4.44 -6.15 1.42
N ALA A 107 -5.57 -5.82 0.80
CA ALA A 107 -6.62 -5.01 1.43
C ALA A 107 -7.18 -5.68 2.70
N ARG A 108 -7.49 -6.99 2.63
CA ARG A 108 -7.91 -7.80 3.79
C ARG A 108 -6.86 -7.86 4.89
N LEU A 109 -5.59 -7.99 4.52
CA LEU A 109 -4.49 -8.02 5.48
C LEU A 109 -4.36 -6.71 6.24
N ASN A 110 -4.53 -5.57 5.56
CA ASN A 110 -4.54 -4.26 6.21
C ASN A 110 -5.68 -4.11 7.22
N TYR A 111 -6.90 -4.55 6.84
CA TYR A 111 -8.05 -4.58 7.75
C TYR A 111 -7.77 -5.47 8.97
N LEU A 112 -7.33 -6.71 8.73
CA LEU A 112 -7.01 -7.68 9.77
C LEU A 112 -5.95 -7.15 10.74
N ALA A 113 -4.85 -6.59 10.22
CA ALA A 113 -3.77 -6.03 11.04
C ALA A 113 -4.29 -4.90 11.94
N CYS A 114 -5.16 -4.01 11.44
CA CYS A 114 -5.77 -2.96 12.24
C CYS A 114 -6.69 -3.50 13.33
N ARG A 115 -7.50 -4.53 13.04
CA ARG A 115 -8.42 -5.15 14.02
C ARG A 115 -7.71 -5.97 15.09
N LEU A 116 -6.52 -6.50 14.78
CA LEU A 116 -5.68 -7.21 15.75
C LEU A 116 -4.86 -6.26 16.63
N LEU A 117 -4.29 -5.21 16.04
CA LEU A 117 -3.42 -4.28 16.76
C LEU A 117 -4.17 -3.17 17.50
N GLU A 118 -5.39 -2.86 17.09
CA GLU A 118 -6.16 -1.68 17.53
C GLU A 118 -5.27 -0.42 17.55
N PRO A 119 -4.67 -0.05 16.40
CA PRO A 119 -3.59 0.93 16.35
C PRO A 119 -4.08 2.36 16.63
N GLU A 120 -3.23 3.18 17.24
CA GLU A 120 -3.43 4.63 17.34
C GLU A 120 -2.96 5.34 16.07
N ALA A 121 -1.85 4.90 15.48
CA ALA A 121 -1.25 5.50 14.30
C ALA A 121 -0.91 4.45 13.24
N VAL A 122 -1.59 4.57 12.09
CA VAL A 122 -1.27 3.82 10.87
C VAL A 122 -0.64 4.76 9.86
N VAL A 123 0.46 4.33 9.23
CA VAL A 123 1.09 5.06 8.12
C VAL A 123 1.04 4.22 6.87
N GLU A 124 0.57 4.79 5.77
CA GLU A 124 0.51 4.13 4.47
C GLU A 124 1.28 4.95 3.44
N THR A 125 1.89 4.29 2.45
CA THR A 125 2.41 4.95 1.25
C THR A 125 1.80 4.35 0.00
N GLY A 126 1.36 5.20 -0.92
CA GLY A 126 0.68 4.77 -2.14
C GLY A 126 -0.82 4.60 -1.90
N VAL A 127 -1.61 5.59 -2.33
CA VAL A 127 -3.06 5.61 -2.12
C VAL A 127 -3.78 5.27 -3.40
N ALA A 128 -3.44 5.95 -4.50
CA ALA A 128 -4.10 5.76 -5.78
C ALA A 128 -5.63 5.89 -5.64
N TYR A 129 -6.42 4.84 -5.86
CA TYR A 129 -7.88 4.88 -5.63
C TYR A 129 -8.28 4.84 -4.16
N GLY A 130 -7.38 4.46 -3.25
CA GLY A 130 -7.60 4.41 -1.81
C GLY A 130 -8.25 3.11 -1.33
N VAL A 131 -8.04 1.99 -2.03
CA VAL A 131 -8.62 0.68 -1.66
C VAL A 131 -8.07 0.24 -0.30
N SER A 132 -6.76 0.16 -0.14
CA SER A 132 -6.11 -0.15 1.14
C SER A 132 -6.49 0.87 2.21
N SER A 133 -6.49 2.17 1.89
CA SER A 133 -6.92 3.24 2.81
C SER A 133 -8.35 3.04 3.32
N ALA A 134 -9.29 2.64 2.45
CA ALA A 134 -10.68 2.40 2.81
C ALA A 134 -10.82 1.21 3.78
N PHE A 135 -10.04 0.15 3.59
CA PHE A 135 -10.04 -1.03 4.46
C PHE A 135 -9.40 -0.72 5.81
N ILE A 136 -8.28 0.01 5.82
CA ILE A 136 -7.66 0.49 7.06
C ILE A 136 -8.66 1.33 7.85
N LEU A 137 -9.23 2.36 7.22
CA LEU A 137 -10.17 3.27 7.90
C LEU A 137 -11.43 2.54 8.39
N ARG A 138 -11.94 1.56 7.64
CA ARG A 138 -13.08 0.74 8.10
C ARG A 138 -12.71 -0.03 9.36
N ALA A 139 -11.51 -0.61 9.42
CA ALA A 139 -11.05 -1.30 10.64
C ALA A 139 -10.82 -0.34 11.83
N LEU A 140 -10.33 0.88 11.59
CA LEU A 140 -10.16 1.89 12.64
C LEU A 140 -11.51 2.38 13.18
N ASP A 141 -12.51 2.52 12.31
CA ASP A 141 -13.89 2.83 12.68
C ASP A 141 -14.51 1.74 13.54
N GLU A 142 -14.34 0.46 13.18
CA GLU A 142 -14.76 -0.68 14.02
C GLU A 142 -13.98 -0.77 15.34
N ASN A 143 -12.72 -0.30 15.39
CA ASN A 143 -11.97 -0.16 16.63
C ASN A 143 -12.46 1.02 17.49
N GLY A 144 -13.19 1.97 16.91
CA GLY A 144 -13.55 3.25 17.53
C GLY A 144 -12.36 4.17 17.82
N ARG A 145 -11.18 3.91 17.23
CA ARG A 145 -9.95 4.68 17.49
C ARG A 145 -8.90 4.55 16.39
N GLY A 146 -7.94 5.46 16.44
CA GLY A 146 -6.77 5.50 15.57
C GLY A 146 -6.90 6.49 14.43
N THR A 147 -5.77 6.80 13.80
CA THR A 147 -5.68 7.71 12.64
C THR A 147 -4.83 7.08 11.56
N LEU A 148 -5.30 7.16 10.31
CA LEU A 148 -4.52 6.81 9.12
C LEU A 148 -3.85 8.05 8.55
N HIS A 149 -2.52 8.03 8.46
CA HIS A 149 -1.74 8.96 7.68
C HIS A 149 -1.30 8.31 6.36
N SER A 150 -1.94 8.65 5.25
CA SER A 150 -1.53 8.16 3.94
C SER A 150 -0.64 9.17 3.23
N VAL A 151 0.48 8.73 2.67
CA VAL A 151 1.39 9.54 1.87
C VAL A 151 1.31 9.09 0.42
N ASP A 152 0.99 10.01 -0.48
CA ASP A 152 0.91 9.65 -1.90
C ASP A 152 1.32 10.78 -2.84
N LEU A 153 1.90 10.37 -3.97
CA LEU A 153 2.15 11.22 -5.10
C LEU A 153 1.32 10.72 -6.28
N PRO A 154 0.10 11.25 -6.50
CA PRO A 154 -0.87 10.65 -7.40
C PRO A 154 -0.34 10.56 -8.84
N PRO A 155 -0.86 9.66 -9.68
CA PRO A 155 -0.36 9.47 -11.04
C PRO A 155 -0.43 10.75 -11.87
N LEU A 156 0.58 10.94 -12.73
CA LEU A 156 0.67 12.11 -13.62
C LEU A 156 -0.31 11.96 -14.79
N ARG A 157 -1.60 12.24 -14.53
CA ARG A 157 -2.66 12.17 -15.55
C ARG A 157 -3.69 13.26 -15.34
N ARG A 158 -4.42 13.65 -16.39
CA ARG A 158 -5.55 14.59 -16.24
C ARG A 158 -6.65 13.93 -15.39
N GLY A 159 -7.29 14.72 -14.53
CA GLY A 159 -8.41 14.27 -13.71
C GLY A 159 -8.06 13.34 -12.55
N TYR A 160 -6.76 13.15 -12.22
CA TYR A 160 -6.35 12.28 -11.10
C TYR A 160 -7.05 12.64 -9.78
N GLU A 161 -7.33 13.93 -9.57
CA GLU A 161 -7.95 14.47 -8.34
C GLU A 161 -9.34 13.88 -8.07
N ARG A 162 -10.09 13.55 -9.13
CA ARG A 162 -11.44 12.95 -8.99
C ARG A 162 -11.39 11.51 -8.49
N LEU A 163 -10.30 10.81 -8.77
CA LEU A 163 -10.15 9.40 -8.48
C LEU A 163 -9.20 9.14 -7.30
N TRP A 164 -8.51 10.17 -6.82
CA TRP A 164 -7.53 10.03 -5.74
C TRP A 164 -8.24 9.80 -4.42
N GLY A 165 -8.09 8.59 -3.86
CA GLY A 165 -8.77 8.21 -2.62
C GLY A 165 -10.30 8.10 -2.73
N VAL A 166 -10.82 7.87 -3.94
CA VAL A 166 -12.26 7.76 -4.21
C VAL A 166 -12.92 6.56 -3.51
N ALA A 167 -12.15 5.51 -3.21
CA ALA A 167 -12.65 4.33 -2.48
C ALA A 167 -12.94 4.61 -1.00
N VAL A 168 -12.35 5.67 -0.42
CA VAL A 168 -12.61 6.04 0.98
C VAL A 168 -14.04 6.61 1.11
N PRO A 169 -14.94 5.95 1.87
CA PRO A 169 -16.26 6.47 2.17
C PRO A 169 -16.19 7.81 2.91
N ASP A 170 -17.15 8.71 2.63
CA ASP A 170 -17.16 10.04 3.26
C ASP A 170 -17.26 9.98 4.78
N GLY A 171 -18.05 9.04 5.33
CA GLY A 171 -18.16 8.84 6.77
C GLY A 171 -16.88 8.34 7.47
N LEU A 172 -15.87 7.90 6.70
CA LEU A 172 -14.59 7.43 7.25
C LEU A 172 -13.46 8.48 7.10
N ARG A 173 -13.73 9.64 6.48
CA ARG A 173 -12.69 10.63 6.18
C ARG A 173 -12.17 11.36 7.42
N ASP A 174 -12.92 11.38 8.51
CA ASP A 174 -12.53 12.07 9.75
C ASP A 174 -11.27 11.46 10.39
N GLY A 175 -11.10 10.13 10.28
CA GLY A 175 -9.90 9.41 10.73
C GLY A 175 -8.73 9.44 9.75
N TRP A 176 -8.82 10.21 8.65
CA TRP A 176 -7.88 10.14 7.54
C TRP A 176 -7.12 11.44 7.31
N GLN A 177 -5.78 11.33 7.24
CA GLN A 177 -4.89 12.43 6.89
C GLN A 177 -4.08 12.08 5.63
N LEU A 178 -4.42 12.72 4.52
CA LEU A 178 -3.74 12.54 3.24
C LEU A 178 -2.63 13.57 3.02
N HIS A 179 -1.39 13.10 2.94
CA HIS A 179 -0.20 13.92 2.74
C HIS A 179 0.29 13.81 1.29
N ARG A 180 0.15 14.89 0.53
CA ARG A 180 0.61 14.93 -0.86
C ARG A 180 2.13 15.04 -0.95
N GLY A 181 2.79 14.07 -1.58
CA GLY A 181 4.20 14.14 -1.93
C GLY A 181 4.83 12.76 -2.06
N SER A 182 6.09 12.72 -2.50
CA SER A 182 6.86 11.47 -2.44
C SER A 182 7.07 11.05 -0.98
N SER A 183 6.99 9.75 -0.72
CA SER A 183 7.27 9.16 0.59
C SER A 183 8.63 9.58 1.13
N GLY A 184 9.66 9.59 0.28
CA GLY A 184 11.00 10.02 0.65
C GLY A 184 11.10 11.46 1.16
N ARG A 185 10.19 12.36 0.77
CA ARG A 185 10.13 13.72 1.29
C ARG A 185 9.25 13.84 2.53
N ILE A 186 8.10 13.18 2.51
CA ILE A 186 7.05 13.38 3.51
C ILE A 186 7.29 12.54 4.77
N LEU A 187 7.65 11.26 4.62
CA LEU A 187 7.77 10.33 5.75
C LEU A 187 8.71 10.83 6.85
N PRO A 188 9.92 11.36 6.58
CA PRO A 188 10.80 11.81 7.67
C PRO A 188 10.16 12.89 8.55
N GLY A 189 9.41 13.81 7.95
CA GLY A 189 8.71 14.86 8.69
C GLY A 189 7.47 14.36 9.41
N LEU A 190 6.71 13.47 8.77
CA LEU A 190 5.52 12.85 9.34
C LEU A 190 5.87 12.01 10.58
N LEU A 191 6.84 11.09 10.46
CA LEU A 191 7.26 10.17 11.53
C LEU A 191 7.77 10.90 12.78
N ARG A 192 8.41 12.08 12.61
CA ARG A 192 8.81 12.92 13.75
C ARG A 192 7.63 13.52 14.53
N ARG A 193 6.47 13.69 13.88
CA ARG A 193 5.29 14.32 14.48
C ARG A 193 4.23 13.33 14.94
N SER A 194 4.10 12.19 14.27
CA SER A 194 3.06 11.19 14.57
C SER A 194 3.30 10.39 15.85
N GLY A 195 4.52 10.42 16.39
CA GLY A 195 4.91 9.50 17.46
C GLY A 195 5.12 8.07 16.95
N PRO A 196 5.18 7.07 17.84
CA PRO A 196 5.37 5.67 17.45
C PRO A 196 4.28 5.20 16.50
N VAL A 197 4.69 4.53 15.42
CA VAL A 197 3.77 3.93 14.43
C VAL A 197 3.43 2.51 14.87
N ASP A 198 2.16 2.13 14.80
CA ASP A 198 1.70 0.78 15.13
C ASP A 198 1.72 -0.14 13.90
N LEU A 199 1.31 0.42 12.75
CA LEU A 199 1.21 -0.29 11.48
C LEU A 199 1.75 0.59 10.34
N PHE A 200 2.62 0.02 9.51
CA PHE A 200 3.04 0.62 8.25
C PHE A 200 2.64 -0.24 7.06
N ALA A 201 2.04 0.36 6.03
CA ALA A 201 1.65 -0.30 4.79
C ALA A 201 2.32 0.34 3.57
N HIS A 202 3.13 -0.43 2.84
CA HIS A 202 3.76 -0.02 1.59
C HIS A 202 3.00 -0.54 0.37
N ASP A 203 2.54 0.38 -0.48
CA ASP A 203 1.95 0.11 -1.80
C ASP A 203 2.28 1.26 -2.80
N SER A 204 3.49 1.82 -2.70
CA SER A 204 3.91 3.01 -3.44
C SER A 204 4.76 2.67 -4.66
N LEU A 205 5.95 3.25 -4.80
CA LEU A 205 6.89 2.90 -5.85
C LEU A 205 7.70 1.67 -5.42
N HIS A 206 7.44 0.51 -6.01
CA HIS A 206 8.15 -0.75 -5.71
C HIS A 206 9.55 -0.84 -6.34
N THR A 207 10.26 0.29 -6.41
CA THR A 207 11.71 0.24 -6.65
C THR A 207 12.40 -0.11 -5.34
N ARG A 208 13.43 -0.95 -5.40
CA ARG A 208 14.28 -1.32 -4.26
C ARG A 208 14.74 -0.08 -3.50
N ARG A 209 15.14 0.97 -4.22
CA ARG A 209 15.61 2.22 -3.61
C ARG A 209 14.52 2.90 -2.80
N ASN A 210 13.30 2.98 -3.32
CA ASN A 210 12.18 3.60 -2.63
C ASN A 210 11.73 2.74 -1.43
N MET A 211 11.46 1.45 -1.64
CA MET A 211 11.09 0.52 -0.57
C MET A 211 12.11 0.53 0.57
N ARG A 212 13.41 0.40 0.26
CA ARG A 212 14.48 0.45 1.27
C ARG A 212 14.47 1.76 2.04
N ARG A 213 14.33 2.90 1.36
CA ARG A 213 14.27 4.23 2.00
C ARG A 213 13.10 4.30 2.99
N GLU A 214 11.92 3.86 2.59
CA GLU A 214 10.73 3.88 3.45
C GLU A 214 10.90 2.95 4.64
N PHE A 215 11.36 1.72 4.42
CA PHE A 215 11.60 0.74 5.48
C PHE A 215 12.67 1.23 6.47
N GLU A 216 13.75 1.84 5.99
CA GLU A 216 14.79 2.43 6.86
C GLU A 216 14.28 3.62 7.67
N ALA A 217 13.37 4.43 7.12
CA ALA A 217 12.77 5.55 7.83
C ALA A 217 11.75 5.09 8.88
N VAL A 218 10.90 4.12 8.53
CA VAL A 218 9.78 3.66 9.36
C VAL A 218 10.25 2.73 10.47
N TRP A 219 11.15 1.77 10.19
CA TRP A 219 11.52 0.73 11.15
C TRP A 219 11.93 1.26 12.53
N PRO A 220 12.74 2.34 12.66
CA PRO A 220 13.07 2.92 13.96
C PRO A 220 11.86 3.51 14.70
N ASN A 221 10.88 4.03 13.97
CA ASN A 221 9.67 4.70 14.48
C ASN A 221 8.51 3.73 14.73
N LEU A 222 8.58 2.50 14.21
CA LEU A 222 7.61 1.45 14.50
C LEU A 222 7.75 1.01 15.97
N ARG A 223 6.65 0.89 16.72
CA ARG A 223 6.73 0.39 18.10
C ARG A 223 7.12 -1.09 18.14
N ARG A 224 7.52 -1.57 19.32
CA ARG A 224 7.69 -3.02 19.54
C ARG A 224 6.34 -3.73 19.37
N GLY A 225 6.33 -4.85 18.67
CA GLY A 225 5.13 -5.56 18.24
C GLY A 225 4.34 -4.83 17.15
N GLY A 226 4.88 -3.76 16.56
CA GLY A 226 4.27 -3.09 15.41
C GLY A 226 4.53 -3.87 14.13
N ILE A 227 3.66 -3.68 13.13
CA ILE A 227 3.67 -4.47 11.89
C ILE A 227 4.07 -3.59 10.70
N LEU A 228 4.91 -4.13 9.83
CA LEU A 228 5.23 -3.61 8.52
C LEU A 228 4.66 -4.57 7.46
N LEU A 229 3.77 -4.05 6.63
CA LEU A 229 3.18 -4.71 5.47
C LEU A 229 3.76 -4.08 4.21
N ALA A 230 4.08 -4.90 3.22
CA ALA A 230 4.56 -4.41 1.93
C ALA A 230 3.99 -5.22 0.78
N ASP A 231 3.38 -4.55 -0.18
CA ASP A 231 2.90 -5.17 -1.40
C ASP A 231 4.02 -5.36 -2.43
N ASP A 232 3.84 -6.30 -3.36
CA ASP A 232 4.67 -6.45 -4.56
C ASP A 232 6.17 -6.74 -4.23
N VAL A 233 6.41 -7.44 -3.10
CA VAL A 233 7.77 -7.66 -2.56
C VAL A 233 8.64 -8.54 -3.45
N GLU A 234 8.04 -9.36 -4.33
CA GLU A 234 8.75 -10.17 -5.32
C GLU A 234 9.41 -9.35 -6.43
N ARG A 235 9.21 -8.03 -6.48
CA ARG A 235 9.80 -7.18 -7.50
C ARG A 235 11.27 -6.85 -7.25
N ASN A 236 11.72 -6.91 -6.00
CA ASN A 236 13.11 -6.62 -5.63
C ASN A 236 13.47 -7.17 -4.23
N LEU A 237 14.73 -6.98 -3.79
CA LEU A 237 15.24 -7.52 -2.52
C LEU A 237 15.11 -6.57 -1.30
N ALA A 238 14.44 -5.41 -1.40
CA ALA A 238 14.34 -4.48 -0.28
C ALA A 238 13.63 -5.09 0.94
N PHE A 239 12.63 -5.95 0.72
CA PHE A 239 11.96 -6.64 1.81
C PHE A 239 12.84 -7.74 2.42
N ALA A 240 13.72 -8.39 1.64
CA ALA A 240 14.74 -9.30 2.16
C ALA A 240 15.73 -8.57 3.09
N ASP A 241 16.14 -7.35 2.73
CA ASP A 241 17.08 -6.53 3.51
C ASP A 241 16.55 -6.24 4.94
N LEU A 242 15.22 -6.22 5.14
CA LEU A 242 14.60 -6.06 6.47
C LEU A 242 14.96 -7.18 7.45
N ARG A 243 15.34 -8.39 6.99
CA ARG A 243 15.78 -9.47 7.90
C ARG A 243 16.96 -9.06 8.76
N GLN A 244 17.82 -8.16 8.26
CA GLN A 244 18.98 -7.63 9.00
C GLN A 244 18.57 -6.82 10.24
N LYS A 245 17.30 -6.39 10.33
CA LYS A 245 16.73 -5.69 11.48
C LYS A 245 16.23 -6.64 12.59
N ALA A 246 16.41 -7.96 12.41
CA ALA A 246 15.98 -9.01 13.34
C ALA A 246 14.49 -8.91 13.74
N PRO A 247 13.55 -8.89 12.78
CA PRO A 247 12.12 -8.89 13.08
C PRO A 247 11.71 -10.15 13.85
N ALA A 248 10.75 -10.03 14.76
CA ALA A 248 10.17 -11.15 15.51
C ALA A 248 9.44 -12.14 14.59
N LEU A 249 8.80 -11.62 13.53
CA LEU A 249 8.21 -12.41 12.45
C LEU A 249 8.64 -11.79 11.11
N TRP A 250 9.01 -12.62 10.15
CA TRP A 250 9.22 -12.21 8.78
C TRP A 250 8.68 -13.29 7.85
N ARG A 251 7.76 -12.91 6.97
CA ARG A 251 7.10 -13.82 6.01
C ARG A 251 6.88 -13.12 4.69
N VAL A 252 7.05 -13.86 3.61
CA VAL A 252 6.53 -13.49 2.29
C VAL A 252 5.39 -14.43 1.99
N VAL A 253 4.23 -13.86 1.70
CA VAL A 253 3.03 -14.60 1.34
C VAL A 253 2.89 -14.56 -0.16
N ARG A 254 2.66 -15.71 -0.78
CA ARG A 254 2.32 -15.82 -2.19
C ARG A 254 1.09 -16.68 -2.33
N ASP A 255 0.02 -16.09 -2.85
CA ASP A 255 -1.24 -16.80 -3.05
C ASP A 255 -1.93 -16.33 -4.33
N ARG A 256 -3.17 -16.75 -4.52
CA ARG A 256 -4.04 -16.37 -5.63
C ARG A 256 -5.40 -15.94 -5.11
N GLU A 257 -5.85 -14.77 -5.55
CA GLU A 257 -7.17 -14.28 -5.19
C GLU A 257 -8.27 -15.25 -5.65
N ARG A 258 -9.21 -15.55 -4.77
CA ARG A 258 -10.40 -16.35 -5.10
C ARG A 258 -11.57 -15.47 -5.54
N THR A 259 -11.76 -14.35 -4.85
CA THR A 259 -12.83 -13.38 -5.07
C THR A 259 -12.24 -11.96 -5.13
N PRO A 260 -11.56 -11.62 -6.24
CA PRO A 260 -10.87 -10.33 -6.37
C PRO A 260 -11.84 -9.14 -6.27
N LEU A 261 -11.34 -8.00 -5.80
CA LEU A 261 -12.09 -6.74 -5.79
C LEU A 261 -12.31 -6.19 -7.20
N HIS A 262 -11.39 -6.51 -8.13
CA HIS A 262 -11.46 -6.09 -9.52
C HIS A 262 -10.75 -7.07 -10.45
N GLY A 263 -11.23 -7.14 -11.69
CA GLY A 263 -10.56 -7.93 -12.74
C GLY A 263 -10.70 -9.44 -12.57
N LYS A 264 -9.68 -10.18 -13.02
CA LYS A 264 -9.63 -11.65 -12.95
C LYS A 264 -8.63 -12.04 -11.86
N ALA A 265 -8.92 -13.14 -11.16
CA ALA A 265 -8.03 -13.74 -10.17
C ALA A 265 -6.56 -13.79 -10.62
N ALA A 266 -5.71 -13.07 -9.90
CA ALA A 266 -4.27 -13.00 -10.13
C ALA A 266 -3.49 -13.56 -8.94
N PRO A 267 -2.22 -13.97 -9.14
CA PRO A 267 -1.30 -14.16 -8.03
C PRO A 267 -1.06 -12.85 -7.30
N VAL A 268 -0.93 -12.91 -5.98
CA VAL A 268 -0.58 -11.79 -5.12
C VAL A 268 0.65 -12.17 -4.32
N VAL A 269 1.54 -11.20 -4.07
CA VAL A 269 2.69 -11.43 -3.22
C VAL A 269 2.94 -10.22 -2.34
N PHE A 270 2.96 -10.44 -1.03
CA PHE A 270 3.21 -9.38 -0.06
C PHE A 270 4.07 -9.87 1.10
N GLY A 271 4.76 -8.94 1.74
CA GLY A 271 5.59 -9.17 2.90
C GLY A 271 4.91 -8.75 4.20
N VAL A 272 5.13 -9.54 5.25
CA VAL A 272 4.73 -9.23 6.63
C VAL A 272 5.96 -9.29 7.52
N ALA A 273 6.22 -8.21 8.26
CA ALA A 273 7.27 -8.17 9.27
C ALA A 273 6.75 -7.59 10.58
N VAL A 274 7.03 -8.25 11.71
CA VAL A 274 6.73 -7.74 13.05
C VAL A 274 8.03 -7.33 13.72
N LYS A 275 8.09 -6.11 14.27
CA LYS A 275 9.27 -5.60 15.00
C LYS A 275 9.28 -6.08 16.44
#